data_AF-A0A2J6W2T1-F1
#
_entry.id   AF-A0A2J6W2T1-F1
#
_cell.length_a   1.000
_cell.length_b   1.000
_cell.length_c   1.000
_cell.angle_alpha   90.00
_cell.angle_beta   90.00
_cell.angle_gamma   90.00
#
_symmetry.space_group_name_H-M   'P 1'
#
loop_
_entity.id
_entity.type
_entity.pdbx_description
1 polymer ?
#
loop_
_entity_poly.entity_id
_entity_poly.type
_entity_poly.pdbx_seq_one_letter_code
_entity_poly.pdbx_strand_id
1 'polypeptide(L)'
;MYKEIAENIINSLNSELNGFVIDKRLINITYLNKLLNMSGLEKFIKRIDMDNIIALFIDESSIENKCLYDGCSTIQDVIEKKKCVKECLYNNIKVIKEEVAKNLRETAKNLE
;
A
#
# COMPACT_ATOMS: atom_id res chain seq x y z
N MET A 1 -5.84 20.62 -0.03
CA MET A 1 -6.16 19.57 0.96
C MET A 1 -5.79 18.17 0.49
N TYR A 2 -6.20 17.73 -0.72
CA TYR A 2 -5.82 16.42 -1.26
C TYR A 2 -4.31 16.16 -1.32
N LYS A 3 -3.52 17.17 -1.71
CA LYS A 3 -2.05 17.08 -1.74
C LYS A 3 -1.44 16.74 -0.39
N GLU A 4 -1.93 17.34 0.69
CA GLU A 4 -1.44 17.09 2.04
C GLU A 4 -1.78 15.67 2.50
N ILE A 5 -3.03 15.23 2.25
CA ILE A 5 -3.48 13.86 2.54
C ILE A 5 -2.61 12.85 1.78
N ALA A 6 -2.37 13.10 0.49
CA ALA A 6 -1.53 12.26 -0.36
C ALA A 6 -0.11 12.13 0.19
N GLU A 7 0.58 13.24 0.48
CA GLU A 7 1.95 13.19 0.99
C GLU A 7 2.03 12.52 2.37
N ASN A 8 1.05 12.72 3.25
CA ASN A 8 1.00 12.02 4.53
C ASN A 8 0.90 10.49 4.34
N ILE A 9 0.02 10.03 3.46
CA ILE A 9 -0.09 8.59 3.12
C ILE A 9 1.24 8.07 2.55
N ILE A 10 1.84 8.80 1.60
CA ILE A 10 3.11 8.40 0.96
C ILE A 10 4.24 8.27 1.99
N ASN A 11 4.39 9.26 2.86
CA ASN A 11 5.45 9.27 3.86
C ASN A 11 5.29 8.12 4.84
N SER A 12 4.06 7.85 5.28
CA SER A 12 3.79 6.73 6.20
C SER A 12 3.95 5.36 5.54
N LEU A 13 3.51 5.18 4.28
CA LEU A 13 3.76 3.94 3.55
C LEU A 13 5.25 3.71 3.25
N ASN A 14 6.05 4.78 3.14
CA ASN A 14 7.50 4.66 3.01
C ASN A 14 8.22 4.32 4.34
N SER A 15 7.53 4.37 5.47
CA SER A 15 8.07 3.90 6.75
C SER A 15 8.24 2.37 6.78
N GLU A 16 8.89 1.86 7.82
CA GLU A 16 9.07 0.42 8.05
C GLU A 16 7.74 -0.31 8.26
N LEU A 17 6.67 0.39 8.66
CA LEU A 17 5.36 -0.21 8.89
C LEU A 17 4.57 -0.46 7.61
N ASN A 18 5.05 0.02 6.46
CA ASN A 18 4.36 -0.07 5.16
C ASN A 18 2.87 0.35 5.26
N GLY A 19 2.58 1.28 6.17
CA GLY A 19 1.24 1.55 6.65
C GLY A 19 1.04 3.00 7.10
N PHE A 20 -0.20 3.46 7.00
CA PHE A 20 -0.68 4.78 7.40
C PHE A 20 -1.89 4.61 8.33
N VAL A 21 -1.80 5.16 9.53
CA VAL A 21 -2.89 5.13 10.52
C VAL A 21 -3.37 6.55 10.74
N ILE A 22 -4.68 6.75 10.66
CA ILE A 22 -5.29 8.07 10.82
C ILE A 22 -6.54 8.04 11.68
N ASP A 23 -6.67 9.03 12.55
CA ASP A 23 -7.91 9.30 13.27
C ASP A 23 -8.86 10.07 12.37
N LYS A 24 -10.08 9.54 12.20
CA LYS A 24 -11.17 10.11 11.39
C LYS A 24 -11.56 11.52 11.83
N ARG A 25 -11.28 11.89 13.09
CA ARG A 25 -11.55 13.23 13.64
C ARG A 25 -10.54 14.27 13.17
N LEU A 26 -9.38 13.84 12.66
CA LEU A 26 -8.29 14.71 12.23
C LEU A 26 -8.25 14.96 10.72
N ILE A 27 -9.16 14.34 9.96
CA ILE A 27 -9.19 14.42 8.49
C ILE A 27 -10.62 14.45 7.95
N ASN A 28 -10.81 15.15 6.85
CA ASN A 28 -12.06 15.03 6.10
C ASN A 28 -12.10 13.70 5.34
N ILE A 29 -12.92 12.78 5.86
CA ILE A 29 -13.09 11.42 5.31
C ILE A 29 -13.61 11.42 3.88
N THR A 30 -14.45 12.39 3.49
CA THR A 30 -14.92 12.50 2.11
C THR A 30 -13.76 12.73 1.15
N TYR A 31 -12.77 13.53 1.55
CA TYR A 31 -11.62 13.83 0.70
C TYR A 31 -10.65 12.65 0.65
N LEU A 32 -10.42 11.99 1.79
CA LEU A 32 -9.65 10.75 1.84
C LEU A 32 -10.26 9.69 0.92
N ASN A 33 -11.56 9.43 1.03
CA ASN A 33 -12.26 8.45 0.21
C ASN A 33 -12.18 8.79 -1.27
N LYS A 34 -12.42 10.05 -1.65
CA LYS A 34 -12.34 10.48 -3.04
C LYS A 34 -10.94 10.30 -3.62
N LEU A 35 -9.90 10.65 -2.85
CA LEU A 35 -8.50 10.45 -3.25
C LEU A 35 -8.19 8.97 -3.46
N LEU A 36 -8.52 8.11 -2.49
CA LEU A 36 -8.24 6.68 -2.56
C LEU A 36 -8.97 6.02 -3.74
N ASN A 37 -10.28 6.27 -3.89
CA ASN A 37 -11.09 5.67 -4.95
C ASN A 37 -10.60 6.08 -6.35
N MET A 38 -10.22 7.36 -6.54
CA MET A 38 -9.75 7.85 -7.83
C MET A 38 -8.29 7.46 -8.15
N SER A 39 -7.51 7.12 -7.13
CA SER A 39 -6.11 6.72 -7.30
C SER A 39 -5.91 5.27 -7.75
N GLY A 40 -6.96 4.44 -7.76
CA GLY A 40 -6.89 3.06 -8.23
C GLY A 40 -5.99 2.14 -7.38
N LEU A 41 -5.79 2.47 -6.11
CA LEU A 41 -4.85 1.79 -5.22
C LEU A 41 -5.42 0.56 -4.50
N GLU A 42 -6.69 0.25 -4.72
CA GLU A 42 -7.39 -0.86 -4.05
C GLU A 42 -6.71 -2.22 -4.30
N LYS A 43 -6.00 -2.35 -5.43
CA LYS A 43 -5.20 -3.55 -5.77
C LYS A 43 -3.92 -3.72 -4.95
N PHE A 44 -3.48 -2.67 -4.25
CA PHE A 44 -2.20 -2.64 -3.52
C PHE A 44 -2.36 -2.36 -2.03
N ILE A 45 -3.37 -1.58 -1.67
CA ILE A 45 -3.57 -1.08 -0.33
C ILE A 45 -4.81 -1.74 0.25
N LYS A 46 -4.62 -2.41 1.38
CA LYS A 46 -5.71 -2.87 2.23
C LYS A 46 -6.10 -1.75 3.19
N ARG A 47 -7.42 -1.55 3.32
CA ARG A 47 -8.02 -0.61 4.25
C ARG A 47 -8.72 -1.36 5.37
N ILE A 48 -8.48 -0.93 6.60
CA ILE A 48 -9.20 -1.38 7.79
C ILE A 48 -9.79 -0.15 8.49
N ASP A 49 -11.10 -0.15 8.69
CA ASP A 49 -11.80 0.85 9.50
C ASP A 49 -12.08 0.27 10.90
N MET A 50 -11.65 0.99 11.95
CA MET A 50 -11.85 0.62 13.36
C MET A 50 -12.38 1.83 14.13
N ASP A 51 -13.68 1.89 14.42
CA ASP A 51 -14.32 3.03 15.09
C ASP A 51 -13.91 4.39 14.47
N ASN A 52 -13.11 5.17 15.20
CA ASN A 52 -12.58 6.47 14.81
C ASN A 52 -11.22 6.40 14.12
N ILE A 53 -10.69 5.23 13.80
CA ILE A 53 -9.39 5.02 13.16
C ILE A 53 -9.58 4.37 11.78
N ILE A 54 -8.72 4.76 10.84
CA ILE A 54 -8.52 4.08 9.56
C ILE A 54 -7.04 3.69 9.48
N ALA A 55 -6.79 2.44 9.15
CA ALA A 55 -5.47 1.95 8.79
C ALA A 55 -5.44 1.59 7.29
N LEU A 56 -4.46 2.12 6.58
CA LEU A 56 -4.13 1.77 5.20
C LEU A 56 -2.76 1.10 5.21
N PHE A 57 -2.59 -0.04 4.57
CA PHE A 57 -1.29 -0.71 4.50
C PHE A 57 -1.17 -1.49 3.19
N ILE A 58 0.07 -1.70 2.76
CA ILE A 58 0.34 -2.54 1.58
C ILE A 58 -0.13 -3.96 1.88
N ASP A 59 -0.88 -4.57 0.97
CA ASP A 59 -1.36 -5.95 1.11
C ASP A 59 -0.24 -6.96 0.84
N GLU A 60 0.67 -7.09 1.82
CA GLU A 60 1.83 -7.98 1.74
C GLU A 60 1.43 -9.42 1.50
N SER A 61 0.34 -9.91 2.10
CA SER A 61 -0.11 -11.29 1.94
C SER A 61 -0.48 -11.62 0.49
N SER A 62 -1.13 -10.70 -0.22
CA SER A 62 -1.44 -10.87 -1.64
C SER A 62 -0.16 -10.93 -2.49
N ILE A 63 0.84 -10.12 -2.16
CA ILE A 63 2.13 -10.09 -2.86
C ILE A 63 2.94 -11.37 -2.56
N GLU A 64 2.98 -11.81 -1.30
CA GLU A 64 3.64 -13.05 -0.88
C GLU A 64 3.05 -14.25 -1.62
N ASN A 65 1.73 -14.34 -1.70
CA ASN A 65 1.06 -15.40 -2.46
C ASN A 65 1.45 -15.36 -3.93
N LYS A 66 1.43 -14.19 -4.55
CA LYS A 66 1.86 -14.04 -5.94
C LYS A 66 3.32 -14.50 -6.14
N CYS A 67 4.22 -14.07 -5.27
CA CYS A 67 5.63 -14.50 -5.29
C CYS A 67 5.79 -16.02 -5.13
N LEU A 68 5.00 -16.61 -4.24
CA LEU A 68 4.99 -18.06 -4.00
C LEU A 68 4.55 -18.84 -5.26
N TYR A 69 3.51 -18.39 -5.94
CA TYR A 69 2.94 -19.11 -7.09
C TYR A 69 3.70 -18.84 -8.39
N ASP A 70 4.01 -17.58 -8.68
CA ASP A 70 4.56 -17.17 -9.98
C ASP A 70 6.08 -17.40 -10.08
N GLY A 71 6.81 -17.22 -8.97
CA GLY A 71 8.28 -17.19 -9.00
C GLY A 71 8.96 -18.33 -8.25
N CYS A 72 8.41 -18.74 -7.10
CA CYS A 72 9.10 -19.65 -6.18
C CYS A 72 8.45 -21.04 -6.07
N SER A 73 7.43 -21.33 -6.88
CA SER A 73 6.59 -22.52 -6.73
C SER A 73 7.34 -23.83 -6.97
N THR A 74 8.28 -23.83 -7.91
CA THR A 74 9.09 -24.99 -8.35
C THR A 74 10.22 -25.36 -7.40
N ILE A 75 10.59 -24.48 -6.46
CA ILE A 75 11.64 -24.73 -5.48
C ILE A 75 11.14 -25.76 -4.46
N GLN A 76 11.85 -26.89 -4.34
CA GLN A 76 11.50 -27.96 -3.41
C GLN A 76 12.08 -27.75 -2.01
N ASP A 77 13.28 -27.15 -1.90
CA ASP A 77 13.88 -26.84 -0.62
C ASP A 77 13.10 -25.73 0.10
N VAL A 78 12.69 -26.00 1.34
CA VAL A 78 11.83 -25.10 2.11
C VAL A 78 12.55 -23.80 2.51
N ILE A 79 13.84 -23.87 2.79
CA ILE A 79 14.64 -22.71 3.21
C ILE A 79 14.88 -21.79 2.01
N GLU A 80 15.28 -22.37 0.88
CA GLU A 80 15.50 -21.67 -0.37
C GLU A 80 14.20 -21.04 -0.89
N LYS A 81 13.09 -21.77 -0.82
CA LYS A 81 11.76 -21.25 -1.20
C LYS A 81 11.36 -20.04 -0.35
N LYS A 82 11.56 -20.10 0.96
CA LYS A 82 11.31 -18.97 1.86
C LYS A 82 12.19 -17.76 1.53
N LYS A 83 13.46 -17.98 1.20
CA LYS A 83 14.37 -16.91 0.78
C LYS A 83 13.91 -16.25 -0.53
N CYS A 84 13.54 -17.05 -1.52
CA CYS A 84 12.99 -16.58 -2.79
C CYS A 84 11.74 -15.71 -2.60
N VAL A 85 10.77 -16.18 -1.79
CA VAL A 85 9.53 -15.41 -1.55
C VAL A 85 9.82 -14.09 -0.86
N LYS A 86 10.72 -14.07 0.14
CA LYS A 86 11.10 -12.82 0.84
C LYS A 86 11.76 -11.81 -0.09
N GLU A 87 12.67 -12.26 -0.95
CA GLU A 87 13.35 -11.38 -1.91
C GLU A 87 12.36 -10.83 -2.94
N CYS A 88 11.47 -11.68 -3.45
CA CYS A 88 10.40 -11.27 -4.35
C CYS A 88 9.45 -10.25 -3.68
N LEU A 89 9.02 -10.50 -2.43
CA LEU A 89 8.18 -9.58 -1.66
C LEU A 89 8.87 -8.22 -1.52
N TYR A 90 10.12 -8.19 -1.08
CA TYR A 90 10.88 -6.96 -0.89
C TYR A 90 10.95 -6.12 -2.16
N ASN A 91 11.25 -6.75 -3.30
CA ASN A 91 11.32 -6.08 -4.60
C ASN A 91 9.95 -5.54 -5.05
N ASN A 92 8.88 -6.32 -4.87
CA ASN A 92 7.53 -5.89 -5.22
C ASN A 92 7.02 -4.75 -4.32
N ILE A 93 7.29 -4.79 -3.01
CA ILE A 93 6.92 -3.71 -2.08
C ILE A 93 7.55 -2.39 -2.53
N LYS A 94 8.83 -2.40 -2.94
CA LYS A 94 9.50 -1.19 -3.43
C LYS A 94 8.79 -0.60 -4.65
N VAL A 95 8.49 -1.43 -5.65
CA VAL A 95 7.77 -1.01 -6.87
C VAL A 95 6.38 -0.47 -6.53
N ILE A 96 5.66 -1.14 -5.63
CA ILE A 96 4.33 -0.74 -5.20
C ILE A 96 4.37 0.60 -4.47
N LYS A 97 5.35 0.86 -3.60
CA LYS A 97 5.51 2.15 -2.93
C LYS A 97 5.69 3.29 -3.95
N GLU A 98 6.49 3.06 -4.99
CA GLU A 98 6.71 4.02 -6.07
C GLU A 98 5.41 4.27 -6.88
N GLU A 99 4.69 3.20 -7.24
CA GLU A 99 3.42 3.29 -7.97
C GLU A 99 2.34 4.00 -7.14
N VAL A 100 2.23 3.67 -5.85
CA VAL A 100 1.33 4.34 -4.91
C VAL A 100 1.63 5.83 -4.83
N ALA A 101 2.90 6.19 -4.66
CA ALA A 101 3.29 7.60 -4.55
C ALA A 101 3.00 8.38 -5.84
N LYS A 102 3.27 7.77 -6.99
CA LYS A 102 2.94 8.36 -8.29
C LYS A 102 1.43 8.59 -8.42
N ASN A 103 0.62 7.55 -8.22
CA ASN A 103 -0.83 7.61 -8.41
C ASN A 103 -1.49 8.58 -7.43
N LEU A 104 -1.06 8.62 -6.17
CA LEU A 104 -1.57 9.58 -5.18
C LEU A 104 -1.25 11.02 -5.58
N ARG A 105 -0.02 11.31 -6.02
CA ARG A 105 0.40 12.66 -6.44
C ARG A 105 -0.35 13.12 -7.70
N GLU A 106 -0.46 12.25 -8.69
CA GLU A 106 -1.20 12.53 -9.93
C GLU A 106 -2.68 12.77 -9.64
N THR A 107 -3.30 11.92 -8.82
CA THR A 107 -4.71 12.05 -8.45
C THR A 107 -4.96 13.32 -7.63
N ALA A 108 -4.10 13.61 -6.66
CA ALA A 108 -4.21 14.82 -5.83
C ALA A 108 -4.06 16.10 -6.65
N LYS A 109 -3.23 16.08 -7.71
CA LYS A 109 -3.10 17.20 -8.66
C LYS A 109 -4.36 17.37 -9.52
N ASN A 110 -5.01 16.29 -9.92
CA ASN A 110 -6.23 16.34 -10.74
C ASN A 110 -7.49 16.71 -9.95
N LEU A 111 -7.44 16.57 -8.62
CA LEU A 111 -8.54 16.82 -7.70
C LEU A 111 -8.59 18.25 -7.13
N GLU A 112 -7.79 19.18 -7.68
CA GLU A 112 -7.64 20.59 -7.22
C GLU A 112 -8.84 21.15 -6.45
#